data_AF-A0A7X0VZA3-F1
#
_entry.id   AF-A0A7X0VZA3-F1
#
_cell.length_a   1.000
_cell.length_b   1.000
_cell.length_c   1.000
_cell.angle_alpha   90.00
_cell.angle_beta   90.00
_cell.angle_gamma   90.00
#
_symmetry.space_group_name_H-M   'P 1'
#
loop_
_entity.id
_entity.type
_entity.pdbx_description
1 polymer ?
#
loop_
_entity_poly.entity_id
_entity_poly.type
_entity_poly.pdbx_seq_one_letter_code
_entity_poly.pdbx_strand_id
1 'polypeptide(L)' 'MANKYPLKDEPGRTMFVFERGGKIIGNIVKDRTAKEPAKLVFETARYNSLEELQADYPAADEKKEQEA' A
#
# COMPACT_ATOMS: atom_id res chain seq x y z
N MET A 1 -7.58 -4.22 10.61
CA MET A 1 -7.33 -5.05 9.40
C MET A 1 -6.15 -4.44 8.66
N ALA A 2 -5.14 -5.23 8.28
CA ALA A 2 -4.05 -4.72 7.45
C ALA A 2 -4.42 -4.96 5.98
N ASN A 3 -4.69 -3.89 5.24
CA ASN A 3 -4.90 -3.97 3.79
C ASN A 3 -3.56 -3.77 3.09
N LYS A 4 -3.34 -4.42 1.96
CA LYS A 4 -2.21 -4.12 1.10
C LYS A 4 -2.64 -4.15 -0.36
N TYR A 5 -2.01 -3.33 -1.17
CA TYR A 5 -2.27 -3.28 -2.60
C TYR A 5 -1.03 -2.78 -3.35
N PRO A 6 -0.77 -3.25 -4.58
CA PRO A 6 0.28 -2.69 -5.41
C PRO A 6 -0.08 -1.26 -5.82
N LEU A 7 0.91 -0.38 -5.93
CA LEU A 7 0.69 0.99 -6.37
C LEU A 7 0.54 1.07 -7.89
N LYS A 8 -0.45 1.84 -8.35
CA LYS A 8 -0.71 2.05 -9.78
C LYS A 8 0.44 2.76 -10.48
N ASP A 9 0.90 3.85 -9.87
CA ASP A 9 1.89 4.74 -10.46
C ASP A 9 3.33 4.29 -10.17
N GLU A 10 3.52 3.32 -9.26
CA GLU A 10 4.82 2.84 -8.81
C GLU A 10 4.94 1.30 -8.90
N PRO A 11 5.13 0.74 -10.12
CA PRO A 11 5.26 -0.70 -10.31
C PRO A 11 6.46 -1.26 -9.53
N GLY A 12 6.24 -2.40 -8.88
CA GLY A 12 7.23 -3.03 -7.98
C GLY A 12 7.28 -2.43 -6.57
N ARG A 13 6.27 -1.60 -6.22
CA ARG A 13 6.03 -1.14 -4.86
C ARG A 13 4.64 -1.55 -4.38
N THR A 14 4.59 -1.98 -3.13
CA THR A 14 3.36 -2.39 -2.45
C THR A 14 3.04 -1.39 -1.34
N MET A 15 1.81 -0.88 -1.32
CA MET A 15 1.27 -0.11 -0.21
C MET A 15 0.74 -1.06 0.86
N PHE A 16 1.16 -0.85 2.10
CA PHE A 16 0.62 -1.52 3.28
C PHE A 16 -0.13 -0.52 4.14
N VAL A 17 -1.41 -0.77 4.36
CA VAL A 17 -2.29 0.12 5.10
C VAL A 17 -2.51 -0.41 6.51
N PHE A 18 -2.24 0.45 7.49
CA PHE A 18 -2.40 0.19 8.90
C PHE A 18 -3.31 1.22 9.54
N GLU A 19 -4.08 0.79 10.54
CA GLU A 19 -4.80 1.70 11.41
C GLU A 19 -4.00 1.89 12.71
N ARG A 20 -3.69 3.14 13.07
CA ARG A 20 -2.95 3.48 14.28
C ARG A 20 -3.60 4.68 14.97
N GLY A 21 -4.20 4.44 16.13
CA GLY A 21 -4.85 5.50 16.92
C GLY A 21 -6.04 6.14 16.20
N GLY A 22 -6.85 5.34 15.50
CA GLY A 22 -8.01 5.80 14.73
C GLY A 22 -7.66 6.58 13.46
N LYS A 23 -6.40 6.52 13.02
CA LYS A 23 -5.93 7.09 11.74
C LYS A 23 -5.39 6.00 10.85
N ILE A 24 -5.49 6.21 9.55
CA ILE A 24 -4.97 5.31 8.52
C ILE A 24 -3.57 5.77 8.09
N ILE A 25 -2.62 4.85 8.02
CA ILE A 25 -1.23 5.11 7.63
C ILE A 25 -0.86 4.10 6.55
N GLY A 26 -0.26 4.58 5.47
CA GLY A 26 0.31 3.78 4.40
C GLY A 26 1.81 3.62 4.56
N ASN A 27 2.31 2.42 4.35
CA ASN A 27 3.73 2.11 4.26
C ASN A 27 4.01 1.56 2.87
N ILE A 28 4.74 2.33 2.07
CA ILE A 28 5.17 1.92 0.74
C ILE A 28 6.45 1.12 0.88
N VAL A 29 6.38 -0.14 0.46
CA VAL A 29 7.48 -1.09 0.51
C VAL A 29 7.91 -1.40 -0.91
N LYS A 30 9.21 -1.30 -1.18
CA LYS A 30 9.79 -1.83 -2.42
C LYS A 30 9.81 -3.34 -2.32
N ASP A 31 9.29 -3.99 -3.34
CA ASP A 31 9.20 -5.45 -3.36
C ASP A 31 10.58 -6.09 -3.25
N ARG A 32 10.61 -7.28 -2.62
CA ARG A 32 11.85 -8.06 -2.55
C ARG A 32 12.30 -8.43 -3.95
N THR A 33 13.60 -8.35 -4.18
CA THR A 33 14.22 -8.89 -5.38
C THR A 33 15.09 -10.09 -5.00
N ALA A 34 15.58 -10.84 -5.99
CA ALA A 34 16.50 -11.95 -5.73
C ALA A 34 17.79 -11.52 -4.99
N LYS A 35 18.12 -10.22 -5.03
CA LYS A 35 19.36 -9.65 -4.48
C LYS A 35 19.15 -8.79 -3.23
N GLU A 36 17.93 -8.30 -2.98
CA GLU A 36 17.65 -7.40 -1.86
C GLU A 36 16.31 -7.74 -1.18
N PRO A 37 16.26 -7.72 0.16
CA PRO A 37 15.00 -7.88 0.88
C PRO A 37 14.05 -6.71 0.60
N ALA A 38 12.76 -6.93 0.87
CA ALA A 38 11.77 -5.86 0.83
C ALA A 38 12.15 -4.77 1.85
N LYS A 39 12.07 -3.50 1.43
CA LYS A 39 12.49 -2.35 2.24
C LYS A 39 11.36 -1.33 2.28
N LEU A 40 11.07 -0.80 3.47
CA LEU A 40 10.21 0.37 3.62
C LEU A 40 10.88 1.54 2.90
N VAL A 41 10.18 2.09 1.91
CA VAL A 41 10.64 3.24 1.14
C VAL A 41 10.09 4.52 1.75
N PHE A 42 8.82 4.48 2.14
CA PHE A 42 8.11 5.67 2.59
C PHE A 42 6.95 5.32 3.52
N GLU A 43 6.74 6.12 4.56
CA GLU A 43 5.52 6.11 5.38
C GLU A 43 4.71 7.36 5.02
N THR A 44 3.44 7.19 4.69
CA THR A 44 2.56 8.29 4.29
C THR A 44 2.16 9.16 5.48
N ALA A 45 1.54 10.30 5.19
CA ALA A 45 0.80 11.04 6.20
C ALA A 45 -0.31 10.18 6.84
N ARG A 46 -0.84 10.66 7.97
CA ARG A 46 -1.98 10.04 8.63
C ARG A 46 -3.27 10.53 8.01
N TYR A 47 -4.08 9.62 7.52
CA TYR A 47 -5.37 9.86 6.90
C TYR A 47 -6.53 9.54 7.85
N ASN A 48 -7.69 10.11 7.58
CA ASN A 48 -8.92 9.84 8.32
C ASN A 48 -9.63 8.59 7.80
N SER A 49 -9.48 8.26 6.51
CA SER A 49 -10.07 7.08 5.89
C SER A 49 -9.12 6.42 4.88
N LEU A 50 -9.46 5.18 4.51
CA LEU A 50 -8.76 4.46 3.45
C LEU A 50 -8.94 5.15 2.09
N GLU A 51 -10.09 5.79 1.85
CA GLU A 51 -10.41 6.45 0.58
C GLU A 51 -9.53 7.67 0.35
N GLU A 52 -9.25 8.46 1.39
CA GLU A 52 -8.30 9.59 1.30
C GLU A 52 -6.89 9.08 0.93
N LEU A 53 -6.44 7.99 1.56
CA LEU A 53 -5.16 7.38 1.26
C LEU A 53 -5.11 6.82 -0.16
N GLN A 54 -6.18 6.18 -0.63
CA GLN A 54 -6.27 5.62 -1.98
C GLN A 54 -6.43 6.69 -3.06
N ALA A 55 -6.92 7.89 -2.73
CA ALA A 55 -6.96 9.02 -3.65
C ALA A 55 -5.54 9.52 -3.96
N ASP A 56 -4.67 9.59 -2.94
CA ASP A 56 -3.27 9.98 -3.12
C ASP A 56 -2.39 8.83 -3.67
N TYR A 57 -2.70 7.60 -3.26
CA TYR A 57 -1.96 6.40 -3.61
C TYR A 57 -2.89 5.35 -4.19
N PRO A 58 -3.30 5.50 -5.46
CA PRO A 58 -4.24 4.58 -6.08
C PRO A 58 -3.65 3.17 -6.21
N ALA A 59 -4.51 2.17 -5.98
CA ALA A 59 -4.16 0.79 -6.24
C ALA A 59 -3.98 0.55 -7.74
N ALA A 60 -2.98 -0.26 -8.10
CA ALA A 60 -2.87 -0.75 -9.46
C ALA A 60 -4.12 -1.57 -9.79
N ASP A 61 -4.51 -1.58 -11.06
CA ASP A 61 -5.55 -2.45 -11.60
C ASP A 61 -5.08 -3.91 -11.52
N GLU A 62 -5.00 -4.47 -10.31
CA GLU A 62 -5.11 -5.91 -10.13
C GLU A 62 -6.59 -6.23 -10.31
N LYS A 63 -6.92 -6.82 -11.46
CA LYS A 63 -8.20 -7.52 -11.64
C LYS A 63 -8.49 -8.27 -10.36
N LYS A 64 -9.65 -7.99 -9.75
CA LYS A 64 -10.21 -8.76 -8.64
C LYS A 64 -10.11 -10.26 -8.96
N GLU A 65 -9.05 -10.93 -8.53
CA GLU A 65 -9.07 -12.37 -8.32
C GLU A 65 -9.71 -12.55 -6.93
N GLN A 66 -11.01 -12.23 -6.88
CA GLN A 66 -11.90 -12.83 -5.90
C GLN A 66 -12.05 -14.27 -6.38
N GLU A 67 -11.18 -15.16 -5.89
CA GLU A 67 -11.37 -16.60 -6.05
C GLU A 67 -12.76 -16.97 -5.50
N ALA A 68 -13.44 -17.76 -6.34
CA ALA A 68 -14.81 -18.23 -6.22
C ALA A 68 -14.94 -19.43 -5.26
#